data_AF-A0A535CE51-F1
#
_entry.id   AF-A0A535CE51-F1
#
_cell.length_a   1.000
_cell.length_b   1.000
_cell.length_c   1.000
_cell.angle_alpha   90.00
_cell.angle_beta   90.00
_cell.angle_gamma   90.00
#
_symmetry.space_group_name_H-M   'P 1'
#
loop_
_entity.id
_entity.type
_entity.pdbx_description
1 polymer ?
#
loop_
_entity_poly.entity_id
_entity_poly.type
_entity_poly.pdbx_seq_one_letter_code
_entity_poly.pdbx_strand_id
1 'polypeptide(L)'
;MTEADAGAGQSTDTARWHLARALAWRNRLDLFALAAGVTGILAFHYSGAASGSRDAFVFMGFDPDRAYLLTAGMGAALGGGLAGLAGGRWLTWVSTGLAGLVALFGHTFIEETNRALAGAGGAGRFDATGWLITTASLLAAGLLLGLAAGILAGQARAGLLDVGRGMVRSWRARDTRALPRAGLLAVITIVIGLVVAVPVLGQLVNYGADSLMLSGGAGGIPMTGEGGNPAAPVGGLTAPAVASAGPDSGSTPVGSSGQPWVAWRPQGTGSVIERALPAPWTGGRSTQAQFSIYLPPGYASSGIQYPVVYELPWPIALWDNGANIRPTLDNLIDSGQLPASIFVFLSSGGGPFVDNECIDAAAGVEAFDTFASTALVHYMDANFRTIARPAARTLMGDSQGGFCAANVLLHHPDVFRQEISFSGYYAAAPLLGMSPSAQAPYAGDRALELANSPILIDGRVAPALRRQMLFALIAYPTAPFYGSQYQQFSRQARALGYRVALIPTPYGHSWLGVRATLGPALLTVANREAAEGVFQGS
;
A
#
# COMPACT_ATOMS: atom_id res chain seq x y z
N MET A 1 -23.50 -83.92 2.53
CA MET A 1 -23.28 -82.49 2.86
C MET A 1 -22.97 -81.80 1.55
N THR A 2 -23.99 -81.17 0.98
CA THR A 2 -24.12 -80.89 -0.45
C THR A 2 -24.51 -79.42 -0.64
N GLU A 3 -23.75 -78.76 -1.51
CA GLU A 3 -24.06 -77.54 -2.30
C GLU A 3 -24.57 -76.23 -1.65
N ALA A 4 -24.86 -76.16 -0.36
CA ALA A 4 -25.32 -74.90 0.25
C ALA A 4 -24.20 -73.93 0.68
N ASP A 5 -22.98 -74.41 0.97
CA ASP A 5 -21.87 -73.59 1.48
C ASP A 5 -20.92 -73.02 0.41
N ALA A 6 -21.08 -73.40 -0.87
CA ALA A 6 -20.23 -72.90 -1.96
C ALA A 6 -20.67 -71.53 -2.51
N GLY A 7 -21.92 -71.11 -2.30
CA GLY A 7 -22.48 -69.87 -2.84
C GLY A 7 -22.21 -68.60 -2.01
N ALA A 8 -21.96 -68.74 -0.71
CA ALA A 8 -21.70 -67.59 0.18
C ALA A 8 -20.26 -67.07 0.11
N GLY A 9 -19.29 -67.93 -0.23
CA GLY A 9 -17.88 -67.55 -0.42
C GLY A 9 -17.62 -66.78 -1.72
N GLN A 10 -18.30 -67.13 -2.82
CA GLN A 10 -18.11 -66.46 -4.12
C GLN A 10 -18.72 -65.05 -4.19
N SER A 11 -19.84 -64.80 -3.49
CA SER A 11 -20.47 -63.48 -3.46
C SER A 11 -19.71 -62.46 -2.61
N THR A 12 -19.03 -62.93 -1.56
CA THR A 12 -18.22 -62.08 -0.67
C THR A 12 -16.86 -61.76 -1.28
N ASP A 13 -16.24 -62.69 -2.02
CA ASP A 13 -14.99 -62.43 -2.74
C ASP A 13 -15.18 -61.50 -3.94
N THR A 14 -16.26 -61.63 -4.69
CA THR A 14 -16.60 -60.69 -5.77
C THR A 14 -16.87 -59.28 -5.23
N ALA A 15 -17.62 -59.16 -4.13
CA ALA A 15 -17.84 -57.87 -3.46
C ALA A 15 -16.53 -57.23 -2.96
N ARG A 16 -15.64 -58.02 -2.33
CA ARG A 16 -14.30 -57.56 -1.90
C ARG A 16 -13.43 -57.13 -3.08
N TRP A 17 -13.46 -57.85 -4.19
CA TRP A 17 -12.71 -57.54 -5.39
C TRP A 17 -13.21 -56.25 -6.08
N HIS A 18 -14.53 -56.05 -6.14
CA HIS A 18 -15.12 -54.79 -6.62
C HIS A 18 -14.79 -53.61 -5.71
N LEU A 19 -14.78 -53.81 -4.38
CA LEU A 19 -14.40 -52.78 -3.41
C LEU A 19 -12.91 -52.40 -3.55
N ALA A 20 -12.02 -53.38 -3.66
CA ALA A 20 -10.59 -53.17 -3.84
C ALA A 20 -10.27 -52.44 -5.16
N ARG A 21 -10.95 -52.81 -6.25
CA ARG A 21 -10.81 -52.16 -7.56
C ARG A 21 -11.38 -50.75 -7.57
N ALA A 22 -12.49 -50.51 -6.87
CA ALA A 22 -13.06 -49.17 -6.68
C ALA A 22 -12.12 -48.27 -5.87
N LEU A 23 -11.53 -48.78 -4.79
CA LEU A 23 -10.54 -48.07 -3.96
C LEU A 23 -9.26 -47.76 -4.76
N ALA A 24 -8.74 -48.72 -5.54
CA ALA A 24 -7.57 -48.51 -6.37
C ALA A 24 -7.80 -47.46 -7.47
N TRP A 25 -8.98 -47.48 -8.10
CA TRP A 25 -9.36 -46.45 -9.08
C TRP A 25 -9.54 -45.07 -8.43
N ARG A 26 -10.11 -45.04 -7.21
CA ARG A 26 -10.27 -43.80 -6.43
C ARG A 26 -8.93 -43.18 -6.04
N ASN A 27 -7.98 -43.98 -5.58
CA ASN A 27 -6.64 -43.50 -5.23
C ASN A 27 -5.89 -42.94 -6.45
N ARG A 28 -6.10 -43.51 -7.64
CA ARG A 28 -5.54 -42.96 -8.89
C ARG A 28 -6.13 -41.59 -9.25
N LEU A 29 -7.43 -41.37 -8.97
CA LEU A 29 -8.06 -40.06 -9.18
C LEU A 29 -7.54 -39.00 -8.21
N ASP A 30 -7.33 -39.37 -6.94
CA ASP A 30 -6.76 -38.44 -5.95
C ASP A 30 -5.32 -38.06 -6.31
N LEU A 31 -4.51 -39.01 -6.80
CA LEU A 31 -3.15 -38.71 -7.31
C LEU A 31 -3.18 -37.81 -8.54
N PHE A 32 -4.10 -38.05 -9.48
CA PHE A 32 -4.28 -37.19 -10.64
C PHE A 32 -4.73 -35.77 -10.24
N ALA A 33 -5.64 -35.66 -9.27
CA ALA A 33 -6.13 -34.37 -8.77
C ALA A 33 -5.05 -33.58 -8.04
N LEU A 34 -4.23 -34.24 -7.23
CA LEU A 34 -3.03 -33.65 -6.64
C LEU A 34 -2.07 -33.13 -7.71
N ALA A 35 -1.76 -33.96 -8.72
CA ALA A 35 -0.89 -33.57 -9.82
C ALA A 35 -1.44 -32.37 -10.61
N ALA A 36 -2.75 -32.35 -10.88
CA ALA A 36 -3.40 -31.23 -11.57
C ALA A 36 -3.32 -29.93 -10.77
N GLY A 37 -3.59 -29.97 -9.46
CA GLY A 37 -3.48 -28.80 -8.59
C GLY A 37 -2.05 -28.27 -8.51
N VAL A 38 -1.07 -29.15 -8.26
CA VAL A 38 0.35 -28.76 -8.20
C VAL A 38 0.85 -28.20 -9.53
N THR A 39 0.52 -28.85 -10.65
CA THR A 39 0.92 -28.37 -11.98
C THR A 39 0.33 -26.99 -12.28
N GLY A 40 -0.92 -26.75 -11.88
CA GLY A 40 -1.55 -25.43 -12.02
C GLY A 40 -0.86 -24.34 -11.20
N ILE A 41 -0.48 -24.63 -9.95
CA ILE A 41 0.28 -23.70 -9.11
C ILE A 41 1.63 -23.37 -9.75
N LEU A 42 2.35 -24.39 -10.23
CA LEU A 42 3.65 -24.20 -10.90
C LEU A 42 3.47 -23.38 -12.18
N ALA A 43 2.44 -23.66 -12.98
CA ALA A 43 2.13 -22.87 -14.17
C ALA A 43 1.80 -21.41 -13.80
N PHE A 44 1.03 -21.16 -12.76
CA PHE A 44 0.73 -19.81 -12.27
C PHE A 44 1.99 -19.06 -11.81
N HIS A 45 2.90 -19.74 -11.14
CA HIS A 45 4.18 -19.18 -10.70
C HIS A 45 5.10 -18.85 -11.88
N TYR A 46 5.34 -19.82 -12.78
CA TYR A 46 6.33 -19.69 -13.84
C TYR A 46 5.83 -19.00 -15.12
N SER A 47 4.52 -18.86 -15.31
CA SER A 47 3.96 -18.11 -16.45
C SER A 47 4.09 -16.59 -16.30
N GLY A 48 4.51 -16.11 -15.14
CA GLY A 48 4.52 -14.68 -14.82
C GLY A 48 3.15 -14.14 -14.37
N ALA A 49 2.10 -14.97 -14.33
CA ALA A 49 0.79 -14.54 -13.82
C ALA A 49 0.85 -14.19 -12.31
N ALA A 50 1.62 -14.94 -11.53
CA ALA A 50 1.85 -14.64 -10.11
C ALA A 50 2.69 -13.37 -9.90
N SER A 51 3.71 -13.09 -10.73
CA SER A 51 4.43 -11.80 -10.67
C SER A 51 3.54 -10.64 -11.12
N GLY A 52 2.83 -10.77 -12.23
CA GLY A 52 1.93 -9.72 -12.71
C GLY A 52 0.81 -9.38 -11.73
N SER A 53 0.28 -10.37 -11.00
CA SER A 53 -0.70 -10.14 -9.94
C SER A 53 -0.09 -9.38 -8.76
N ARG A 54 1.12 -9.76 -8.31
CA ARG A 54 1.86 -9.02 -7.26
C ARG A 54 2.13 -7.59 -7.67
N ASP A 55 2.63 -7.39 -8.88
CA ASP A 55 2.96 -6.06 -9.41
C ASP A 55 1.71 -5.19 -9.50
N ALA A 56 0.56 -5.78 -9.87
CA ALA A 56 -0.73 -5.09 -9.85
C ALA A 56 -1.17 -4.71 -8.43
N PHE A 57 -1.01 -5.60 -7.43
CA PHE A 57 -1.32 -5.27 -6.03
C PHE A 57 -0.41 -4.15 -5.49
N VAL A 58 0.88 -4.20 -5.79
CA VAL A 58 1.81 -3.13 -5.40
C VAL A 58 1.46 -1.82 -6.10
N PHE A 59 1.10 -1.88 -7.38
CA PHE A 59 0.60 -0.71 -8.13
C PHE A 59 -0.68 -0.12 -7.51
N MET A 60 -1.58 -0.97 -7.00
CA MET A 60 -2.79 -0.55 -6.29
C MET A 60 -2.53 -0.04 -4.85
N GLY A 61 -1.26 0.05 -4.43
CA GLY A 61 -0.88 0.60 -3.13
C GLY A 61 -0.83 -0.40 -1.98
N PHE A 62 -0.97 -1.70 -2.24
CA PHE A 62 -0.70 -2.73 -1.24
C PHE A 62 0.82 -2.78 -0.97
N ASP A 63 1.21 -2.96 0.29
CA ASP A 63 2.61 -3.24 0.60
C ASP A 63 3.04 -4.58 -0.03
N PRO A 64 4.35 -4.75 -0.30
CA PRO A 64 4.85 -5.95 -0.94
C PRO A 64 4.41 -7.23 -0.22
N ASP A 65 4.48 -7.29 1.10
CA ASP A 65 4.17 -8.51 1.86
C ASP A 65 2.69 -8.88 1.75
N ARG A 66 1.78 -7.89 1.79
CA ARG A 66 0.36 -8.10 1.50
C ARG A 66 0.13 -8.52 0.05
N ALA A 67 0.84 -7.95 -0.92
CA ALA A 67 0.76 -8.37 -2.32
C ALA A 67 1.20 -9.84 -2.52
N TYR A 68 2.27 -10.25 -1.85
CA TYR A 68 2.74 -11.65 -1.81
C TYR A 68 1.68 -12.57 -1.17
N LEU A 69 1.09 -12.16 -0.05
CA LEU A 69 0.08 -12.94 0.65
C LEU A 69 -1.22 -13.11 -0.18
N LEU A 70 -1.71 -12.04 -0.80
CA LEU A 70 -2.89 -12.07 -1.66
C LEU A 70 -2.67 -12.96 -2.89
N THR A 71 -1.50 -12.85 -3.52
CA THR A 71 -1.12 -13.70 -4.65
C THR A 71 -0.99 -15.17 -4.22
N ALA A 72 -0.47 -15.44 -3.03
CA ALA A 72 -0.42 -16.79 -2.48
C ALA A 72 -1.82 -17.35 -2.18
N GLY A 73 -2.76 -16.50 -1.76
CA GLY A 73 -4.18 -16.85 -1.65
C GLY A 73 -4.81 -17.23 -2.99
N MET A 74 -4.47 -16.54 -4.08
CA MET A 74 -4.89 -16.92 -5.44
C MET A 74 -4.32 -18.28 -5.84
N GLY A 75 -3.04 -18.55 -5.53
CA GLY A 75 -2.42 -19.86 -5.75
C GLY A 75 -3.09 -20.97 -4.95
N ALA A 76 -3.50 -20.70 -3.71
CA ALA A 76 -4.24 -21.65 -2.88
C ALA A 76 -5.62 -21.99 -3.48
N ALA A 77 -6.37 -20.97 -3.92
CA ALA A 77 -7.66 -21.16 -4.59
C ALA A 77 -7.50 -21.92 -5.92
N LEU A 78 -6.48 -21.59 -6.72
CA LEU A 78 -6.20 -22.27 -7.99
C LEU A 78 -5.90 -23.76 -7.78
N GLY A 79 -5.02 -24.08 -6.83
CA GLY A 79 -4.66 -25.47 -6.48
C GLY A 79 -5.89 -26.28 -6.09
N GLY A 80 -6.67 -25.77 -5.12
CA GLY A 80 -7.88 -26.42 -4.63
C GLY A 80 -8.94 -26.58 -5.71
N GLY A 81 -9.16 -25.55 -6.54
CA GLY A 81 -10.10 -25.57 -7.64
C GLY A 81 -9.74 -26.59 -8.73
N LEU A 82 -8.47 -26.66 -9.14
CA LEU A 82 -8.02 -27.64 -10.13
C LEU A 82 -8.11 -29.07 -9.61
N ALA A 83 -7.77 -29.30 -8.33
CA ALA A 83 -7.97 -30.60 -7.69
C ALA A 83 -9.47 -30.98 -7.62
N GLY A 84 -10.35 -30.01 -7.37
CA GLY A 84 -11.81 -30.16 -7.43
C GLY A 84 -12.31 -30.54 -8.81
N LEU A 85 -11.88 -29.81 -9.84
CA LEU A 85 -12.21 -30.10 -11.25
C LEU A 85 -11.68 -31.47 -11.69
N ALA A 86 -10.51 -31.88 -11.18
CA ALA A 86 -9.91 -33.20 -11.42
C ALA A 86 -10.58 -34.33 -10.63
N GLY A 87 -11.51 -34.01 -9.72
CA GLY A 87 -12.39 -34.97 -9.05
C GLY A 87 -11.76 -35.59 -7.80
N GLY A 88 -10.76 -34.93 -7.23
CA GLY A 88 -10.16 -35.32 -5.98
C GLY A 88 -11.11 -35.13 -4.80
N ARG A 89 -10.74 -35.65 -3.64
CA ARG A 89 -11.48 -35.47 -2.38
C ARG A 89 -11.13 -34.15 -1.69
N TRP A 90 -11.91 -33.78 -0.67
CA TRP A 90 -11.66 -32.58 0.14
C TRP A 90 -10.21 -32.48 0.65
N LEU A 91 -9.59 -33.60 1.05
CA LEU A 91 -8.19 -33.64 1.44
C LEU A 91 -7.26 -33.17 0.31
N THR A 92 -7.48 -33.59 -0.93
CA THR A 92 -6.65 -33.16 -2.06
C THR A 92 -6.82 -31.66 -2.36
N TRP A 93 -8.02 -31.10 -2.19
CA TRP A 93 -8.27 -29.67 -2.41
C TRP A 93 -7.56 -28.83 -1.37
N VAL A 94 -7.65 -29.26 -0.12
CA VAL A 94 -7.04 -28.60 1.03
C VAL A 94 -5.51 -28.71 0.98
N SER A 95 -4.97 -29.90 0.64
CA SER A 95 -3.52 -30.09 0.50
C SER A 95 -2.93 -29.29 -0.65
N THR A 96 -3.61 -29.20 -1.80
CA THR A 96 -3.15 -28.36 -2.92
C THR A 96 -3.30 -26.87 -2.61
N GLY A 97 -4.34 -26.47 -1.88
CA GLY A 97 -4.49 -25.10 -1.39
C GLY A 97 -3.36 -24.67 -0.45
N LEU A 98 -3.04 -25.49 0.54
CA LEU A 98 -1.87 -25.26 1.41
C LEU A 98 -0.56 -25.24 0.63
N ALA A 99 -0.37 -26.16 -0.32
CA ALA A 99 0.82 -26.18 -1.16
C ALA A 99 0.98 -24.90 -1.98
N GLY A 100 -0.12 -24.33 -2.50
CA GLY A 100 -0.11 -23.05 -3.20
C GLY A 100 0.31 -21.89 -2.32
N LEU A 101 -0.23 -21.83 -1.09
CA LEU A 101 0.14 -20.81 -0.10
C LEU A 101 1.63 -20.90 0.26
N VAL A 102 2.10 -22.10 0.60
CA VAL A 102 3.50 -22.33 1.01
C VAL A 102 4.47 -22.07 -0.15
N ALA A 103 4.15 -22.51 -1.37
CA ALA A 103 5.02 -22.33 -2.52
C ALA A 103 5.23 -20.85 -2.89
N LEU A 104 4.22 -20.00 -2.65
CA LEU A 104 4.24 -18.60 -3.07
C LEU A 104 4.59 -17.62 -1.94
N PHE A 105 4.35 -17.97 -0.67
CA PHE A 105 4.59 -17.10 0.48
C PHE A 105 5.61 -17.65 1.49
N GLY A 106 5.90 -18.96 1.46
CA GLY A 106 6.70 -19.61 2.50
C GLY A 106 8.11 -19.04 2.63
N HIS A 107 8.76 -18.70 1.51
CA HIS A 107 10.08 -18.06 1.53
C HIS A 107 10.04 -16.70 2.23
N THR A 108 9.11 -15.83 1.84
CA THR A 108 8.91 -14.50 2.44
C THR A 108 8.66 -14.60 3.94
N PHE A 109 7.79 -15.52 4.36
CA PHE A 109 7.51 -15.76 5.78
C PHE A 109 8.76 -16.18 6.59
N ILE A 110 9.62 -17.03 6.00
CA ILE A 110 10.88 -17.46 6.64
C ILE A 110 11.86 -16.30 6.74
N GLU A 111 12.01 -15.49 5.69
CA GLU A 111 12.88 -14.31 5.69
C GLU A 111 12.45 -13.29 6.74
N GLU A 112 11.15 -12.98 6.82
CA GLU A 112 10.61 -12.08 7.84
C GLU A 112 10.80 -12.63 9.25
N THR A 113 10.60 -13.93 9.44
CA THR A 113 10.88 -14.60 10.72
C THR A 113 12.36 -14.47 11.11
N ASN A 114 13.28 -14.70 10.17
CA ASN A 114 14.71 -14.59 10.41
C ASN A 114 15.13 -13.13 10.69
N ARG A 115 14.55 -12.16 10.00
CA ARG A 115 14.77 -10.72 10.27
C ARG A 115 14.28 -10.32 11.66
N ALA A 116 13.09 -10.79 12.05
CA ALA A 116 12.53 -10.55 13.37
C ALA A 116 13.37 -11.16 14.50
N LEU A 117 13.95 -12.35 14.27
CA LEU A 117 14.87 -13.01 15.22
C LEU A 117 16.23 -12.30 15.30
N ALA A 118 16.75 -11.79 14.18
CA ALA A 118 18.03 -11.08 14.12
C ALA A 118 17.95 -9.64 14.65
N GLY A 119 16.78 -9.00 14.61
CA GLY A 119 16.53 -7.62 15.01
C GLY A 119 16.50 -7.34 16.52
N ALA A 120 16.93 -8.28 17.36
CA ALA A 120 16.92 -8.20 18.83
C ALA A 120 17.84 -7.10 19.44
N GLY A 121 18.37 -6.19 18.63
CA GLY A 121 19.33 -5.14 19.02
C GLY A 121 18.86 -3.69 18.94
N GLY A 122 17.57 -3.38 18.73
CA GLY A 122 17.16 -1.95 18.78
C GLY A 122 15.69 -1.56 18.63
N ALA A 123 14.76 -2.44 18.22
CA ALA A 123 13.38 -2.01 17.91
C ALA A 123 12.25 -2.94 18.38
N GLY A 124 12.52 -3.91 19.26
CA GLY A 124 11.48 -4.77 19.84
C GLY A 124 11.96 -6.20 20.09
N ARG A 125 11.39 -6.85 21.10
CA ARG A 125 11.63 -8.27 21.41
C ARG A 125 10.75 -9.12 20.51
N PHE A 126 11.30 -10.20 19.93
CA PHE A 126 10.51 -11.18 19.17
C PHE A 126 9.32 -11.70 20.00
N ASP A 127 8.11 -11.57 19.45
CA ASP A 127 6.88 -12.08 20.07
C ASP A 127 6.54 -13.47 19.50
N ALA A 128 6.87 -14.50 20.28
CA ALA A 128 6.59 -15.89 19.92
C ALA A 128 5.09 -16.19 19.83
N THR A 129 4.26 -15.50 20.62
CA THR A 129 2.81 -15.70 20.62
C THR A 129 2.20 -15.11 19.35
N GLY A 130 2.56 -13.88 18.97
CA GLY A 130 2.16 -13.27 17.71
C GLY A 130 2.60 -14.08 16.49
N TRP A 131 3.82 -14.64 16.51
CA TRP A 131 4.31 -15.53 15.45
C TRP A 131 3.47 -16.82 15.32
N LEU A 132 3.12 -17.46 16.44
CA LEU A 132 2.27 -18.66 16.45
C LEU A 132 0.87 -18.38 15.91
N ILE A 133 0.26 -17.26 16.32
CA ILE A 133 -1.07 -16.84 15.85
C ILE A 133 -1.04 -16.57 14.34
N THR A 134 0.00 -15.90 13.86
CA THR A 134 0.18 -15.60 12.42
C THR A 134 0.32 -16.90 11.62
N THR A 135 1.16 -17.82 12.09
CA THR A 135 1.36 -19.14 11.45
C THR A 135 0.04 -19.93 11.38
N ALA A 136 -0.69 -20.01 12.49
CA ALA A 136 -1.98 -20.69 12.54
C ALA A 136 -3.01 -20.05 11.60
N SER A 137 -3.03 -18.72 11.52
CA SER A 137 -3.94 -17.96 10.65
C SER A 137 -3.65 -18.20 9.18
N LEU A 138 -2.38 -18.23 8.79
CA LEU A 138 -1.97 -18.53 7.41
C LEU A 138 -2.36 -19.96 7.01
N LEU A 139 -2.11 -20.93 7.88
CA LEU A 139 -2.54 -22.31 7.65
C LEU A 139 -4.06 -22.40 7.50
N ALA A 140 -4.82 -21.77 8.40
CA ALA A 140 -6.28 -21.73 8.33
C ALA A 140 -6.78 -21.10 7.02
N ALA A 141 -6.17 -19.99 6.58
CA ALA A 141 -6.53 -19.34 5.33
C ALA A 141 -6.29 -20.26 4.12
N GLY A 142 -5.13 -20.91 4.03
CA GLY A 142 -4.83 -21.86 2.96
C GLY A 142 -5.78 -23.06 2.92
N LEU A 143 -6.12 -23.61 4.10
CA LEU A 143 -7.10 -24.69 4.25
C LEU A 143 -8.48 -24.27 3.72
N LEU A 144 -8.98 -23.11 4.16
CA LEU A 144 -10.31 -22.62 3.82
C LEU A 144 -10.44 -22.24 2.34
N LEU A 145 -9.44 -21.56 1.79
CA LEU A 145 -9.40 -21.19 0.37
C LEU A 145 -9.38 -22.43 -0.53
N GLY A 146 -8.52 -23.41 -0.21
CA GLY A 146 -8.46 -24.67 -0.94
C GLY A 146 -9.77 -25.45 -0.87
N LEU A 147 -10.39 -25.51 0.31
CA LEU A 147 -11.68 -26.17 0.51
C LEU A 147 -12.81 -25.50 -0.29
N ALA A 148 -12.95 -24.17 -0.17
CA ALA A 148 -14.00 -23.41 -0.84
C ALA A 148 -13.89 -23.53 -2.36
N ALA A 149 -12.69 -23.32 -2.91
CA ALA A 149 -12.45 -23.46 -4.34
C ALA A 149 -12.71 -24.90 -4.84
N GLY A 150 -12.29 -25.91 -4.08
CA GLY A 150 -12.52 -27.31 -4.40
C GLY A 150 -14.01 -27.69 -4.45
N ILE A 151 -14.82 -27.19 -3.50
CA ILE A 151 -16.28 -27.41 -3.48
C ILE A 151 -16.93 -26.84 -4.74
N LEU A 152 -16.66 -25.57 -5.05
CA LEU A 152 -17.23 -24.88 -6.22
C LEU A 152 -16.85 -25.59 -7.53
N ALA A 153 -15.56 -25.94 -7.67
CA ALA A 153 -15.05 -26.69 -8.80
C ALA A 153 -15.67 -28.09 -8.92
N GLY A 154 -15.85 -28.80 -7.81
CA GLY A 154 -16.49 -30.11 -7.78
C GLY A 154 -17.94 -30.06 -8.28
N GLN A 155 -18.70 -29.03 -7.89
CA GLN A 155 -20.06 -28.80 -8.40
C GLN A 155 -20.06 -28.48 -9.90
N ALA A 156 -19.15 -27.63 -10.36
CA ALA A 156 -19.01 -27.33 -11.78
C ALA A 156 -18.68 -28.58 -12.62
N ARG A 157 -17.76 -29.44 -12.13
CA ARG A 157 -17.42 -30.72 -12.76
C ARG A 157 -18.65 -31.63 -12.89
N ALA A 158 -19.46 -31.75 -11.82
CA ALA A 158 -20.66 -32.58 -11.85
C ALA A 158 -21.63 -32.11 -12.95
N GLY A 159 -21.87 -30.79 -13.02
CA GLY A 159 -22.67 -30.19 -14.09
C GLY A 159 -22.13 -30.47 -15.48
N LEU A 160 -20.81 -30.27 -15.70
CA LEU A 160 -20.16 -30.52 -16.99
C LEU A 160 -20.26 -31.99 -17.44
N LEU A 161 -20.08 -32.93 -16.52
CA LEU A 161 -20.20 -34.36 -16.83
C LEU A 161 -21.63 -34.75 -17.21
N ASP A 162 -22.63 -34.16 -16.56
CA ASP A 162 -24.03 -34.41 -16.88
C ASP A 162 -24.42 -33.81 -18.24
N VAL A 163 -23.86 -32.64 -18.60
CA VAL A 163 -23.99 -32.07 -19.94
C VAL A 163 -23.34 -32.97 -20.99
N GLY A 164 -22.10 -33.40 -20.77
CA GLY A 164 -21.39 -34.28 -21.70
C GLY A 164 -22.14 -35.59 -21.94
N ARG A 165 -22.64 -36.23 -20.87
CA ARG A 165 -23.50 -37.42 -20.97
C ARG A 165 -24.82 -37.13 -21.68
N GLY A 166 -25.41 -35.96 -21.46
CA GLY A 166 -26.63 -35.49 -22.15
C GLY A 166 -26.41 -35.31 -23.66
N MET A 167 -25.30 -34.69 -24.04
CA MET A 167 -24.90 -34.51 -25.45
C MET A 167 -24.63 -35.85 -26.13
N VAL A 168 -23.89 -36.76 -25.49
CA VAL A 168 -23.63 -38.11 -26.03
C VAL A 168 -24.93 -38.88 -26.23
N ARG A 169 -25.88 -38.79 -25.28
CA ARG A 169 -27.20 -39.41 -25.41
C ARG A 169 -28.01 -38.80 -26.56
N SER A 170 -28.03 -37.47 -26.67
CA SER A 170 -28.73 -36.75 -27.75
C SER A 170 -28.15 -37.09 -29.13
N TRP A 171 -26.82 -37.13 -29.25
CA TRP A 171 -26.12 -37.51 -30.47
C TRP A 171 -26.41 -38.97 -30.87
N ARG A 172 -26.37 -39.91 -29.92
CA ARG A 172 -26.72 -41.32 -30.17
C ARG A 172 -28.19 -41.50 -30.56
N ALA A 173 -29.08 -40.70 -30.01
CA ALA A 173 -30.52 -40.75 -30.31
C ALA A 173 -30.92 -39.99 -31.59
N ARG A 174 -30.00 -39.22 -32.20
CA ARG A 174 -30.28 -38.26 -33.30
C ARG A 174 -31.45 -37.30 -33.01
N ASP A 175 -31.71 -37.03 -31.74
CA ASP A 175 -32.75 -36.11 -31.30
C ASP A 175 -32.09 -34.85 -30.74
N THR A 176 -32.21 -33.75 -31.49
CA THR A 176 -31.64 -32.45 -31.14
C THR A 176 -32.49 -31.70 -30.11
N ARG A 177 -33.70 -32.17 -29.81
CA ARG A 177 -34.61 -31.54 -28.83
C ARG A 177 -34.31 -31.92 -27.39
N ALA A 178 -33.38 -32.85 -27.18
CA ALA A 178 -33.00 -33.40 -25.87
C ALA A 178 -31.74 -32.75 -25.24
N LEU A 179 -31.32 -31.56 -25.67
CA LEU A 179 -30.34 -30.78 -24.91
C LEU A 179 -30.96 -30.41 -23.56
N PRO A 180 -30.47 -30.93 -22.41
CA PRO A 180 -31.07 -30.64 -21.12
C PRO A 180 -30.93 -29.13 -20.86
N ARG A 181 -32.06 -28.45 -20.62
CA ARG A 181 -32.10 -27.02 -20.25
C ARG A 181 -31.18 -26.68 -19.06
N ALA A 182 -30.90 -27.67 -18.20
CA ALA A 182 -29.94 -27.58 -17.11
C ALA A 182 -28.48 -27.38 -17.58
N GLY A 183 -28.10 -27.88 -18.76
CA GLY A 183 -26.78 -27.70 -19.33
C GLY A 183 -26.54 -26.30 -19.89
N LEU A 184 -27.59 -25.71 -20.46
CA LEU A 184 -27.58 -24.31 -20.85
C LEU A 184 -27.47 -23.42 -19.60
N LEU A 185 -28.19 -23.73 -18.52
CA LEU A 185 -28.06 -23.04 -17.24
C LEU A 185 -26.66 -23.18 -16.64
N ALA A 186 -26.04 -24.36 -16.65
CA ALA A 186 -24.68 -24.54 -16.10
C ALA A 186 -23.62 -23.80 -16.92
N VAL A 187 -23.69 -23.85 -18.26
CA VAL A 187 -22.81 -23.07 -19.14
C VAL A 187 -23.09 -21.59 -19.00
N ILE A 188 -24.35 -21.16 -18.88
CA ILE A 188 -24.71 -19.78 -18.57
C ILE A 188 -24.17 -19.38 -17.20
N THR A 189 -24.21 -20.21 -16.17
CA THR A 189 -23.65 -19.88 -14.84
C THR A 189 -22.13 -19.84 -14.87
N ILE A 190 -21.46 -20.68 -15.66
CA ILE A 190 -20.00 -20.65 -15.85
C ILE A 190 -19.58 -19.47 -16.72
N VAL A 191 -20.33 -19.15 -17.78
CA VAL A 191 -20.07 -18.03 -18.68
C VAL A 191 -20.45 -16.72 -18.02
N ILE A 192 -21.57 -16.60 -17.33
CA ILE A 192 -21.88 -15.47 -16.44
C ILE A 192 -20.85 -15.43 -15.33
N GLY A 193 -20.47 -16.55 -14.73
CA GLY A 193 -19.41 -16.61 -13.73
C GLY A 193 -18.07 -16.07 -14.26
N LEU A 194 -17.67 -16.39 -15.48
CA LEU A 194 -16.44 -15.93 -16.13
C LEU A 194 -16.56 -14.52 -16.73
N VAL A 195 -17.70 -14.15 -17.31
CA VAL A 195 -18.02 -12.84 -17.92
C VAL A 195 -18.41 -11.82 -16.86
N VAL A 196 -18.80 -12.24 -15.66
CA VAL A 196 -18.90 -11.39 -14.47
C VAL A 196 -17.56 -11.42 -13.76
N ALA A 197 -16.94 -12.56 -13.47
CA ALA A 197 -15.67 -12.57 -12.73
C ALA A 197 -14.50 -11.96 -13.50
N VAL A 198 -14.40 -12.03 -14.84
CA VAL A 198 -13.27 -11.43 -15.57
C VAL A 198 -13.37 -9.89 -15.61
N PRO A 199 -14.54 -9.28 -15.89
CA PRO A 199 -14.74 -7.84 -15.75
C PRO A 199 -14.92 -7.40 -14.31
N VAL A 200 -15.39 -8.21 -13.36
CA VAL A 200 -15.48 -7.86 -11.93
C VAL A 200 -14.14 -8.04 -11.23
N LEU A 201 -13.30 -9.01 -11.57
CA LEU A 201 -11.87 -8.99 -11.21
C LEU A 201 -11.24 -7.79 -11.90
N GLY A 202 -11.41 -7.65 -13.22
CA GLY A 202 -10.95 -6.52 -14.02
C GLY A 202 -11.43 -5.14 -13.55
N GLN A 203 -12.56 -5.06 -12.85
CA GLN A 203 -13.12 -3.84 -12.25
C GLN A 203 -12.84 -3.75 -10.74
N LEU A 204 -12.59 -4.86 -10.02
CA LEU A 204 -12.01 -4.85 -8.66
C LEU A 204 -10.55 -4.37 -8.69
N VAL A 205 -9.81 -4.69 -9.76
CA VAL A 205 -8.45 -4.13 -10.00
C VAL A 205 -8.48 -2.75 -10.66
N ASN A 206 -9.65 -2.18 -11.00
CA ASN A 206 -9.73 -0.88 -11.68
C ASN A 206 -10.65 0.16 -10.98
N TYR A 207 -11.38 -0.24 -9.94
CA TYR A 207 -12.11 0.63 -9.00
C TYR A 207 -12.16 -0.03 -7.62
N GLY A 208 -11.67 0.69 -6.60
CA GLY A 208 -11.49 0.17 -5.24
C GLY A 208 -12.80 -0.31 -4.59
N ALA A 209 -12.70 -1.45 -3.91
CA ALA A 209 -13.80 -2.10 -3.18
C ALA A 209 -14.08 -1.47 -1.79
N ASP A 210 -13.95 -0.15 -1.62
CA ASP A 210 -14.02 0.50 -0.30
C ASP A 210 -15.17 1.50 -0.11
N SER A 211 -16.23 1.47 -0.92
CA SER A 211 -17.43 2.28 -0.65
C SER A 211 -18.47 1.62 0.28
N LEU A 212 -18.28 0.36 0.70
CA LEU A 212 -19.25 -0.37 1.54
C LEU A 212 -18.68 -0.89 2.88
N MET A 213 -17.46 -0.50 3.28
CA MET A 213 -16.81 -0.97 4.52
C MET A 213 -16.43 0.16 5.49
N LEU A 214 -16.91 1.39 5.28
CA LEU A 214 -16.68 2.53 6.16
C LEU A 214 -17.97 3.03 6.80
N SER A 215 -18.60 2.15 7.58
CA SER A 215 -19.40 2.55 8.73
C SER A 215 -19.33 1.46 9.80
N GLY A 216 -18.20 1.44 10.51
CA GLY A 216 -18.01 0.65 11.73
C GLY A 216 -18.02 1.56 12.96
N GLY A 217 -19.00 2.45 13.07
CA GLY A 217 -19.33 3.08 14.34
C GLY A 217 -19.81 2.00 15.31
N ALA A 218 -19.25 1.97 16.50
CA ALA A 218 -19.47 0.93 17.49
C ALA A 218 -20.98 0.67 17.76
N GLY A 219 -21.42 -0.52 17.35
CA GLY A 219 -22.64 -1.20 17.81
C GLY A 219 -22.32 -2.69 17.81
N GLY A 220 -21.80 -3.20 18.92
CA GLY A 220 -21.29 -4.57 19.01
C GLY A 220 -22.39 -5.64 18.97
N ILE A 221 -22.00 -6.87 18.60
CA ILE A 221 -22.73 -8.06 19.04
C ILE A 221 -21.92 -8.70 20.17
N PRO A 222 -22.39 -8.64 21.42
CA PRO A 222 -21.90 -9.48 22.49
C PRO A 222 -22.48 -10.89 22.32
N MET A 223 -21.63 -11.90 22.21
CA MET A 223 -22.01 -13.27 22.56
C MET A 223 -21.57 -13.49 24.01
N THR A 224 -22.46 -13.07 24.91
CA THR A 224 -22.56 -13.45 26.33
C THR A 224 -21.41 -13.13 27.29
N GLY A 225 -21.70 -12.26 28.26
CA GLY A 225 -21.33 -12.46 29.68
C GLY A 225 -20.23 -11.57 30.25
N GLU A 226 -20.66 -10.46 30.90
CA GLU A 226 -19.97 -9.75 32.01
C GLU A 226 -18.60 -9.11 31.68
N GLY A 227 -18.36 -7.81 31.81
CA GLY A 227 -18.83 -6.87 32.82
C GLY A 227 -17.60 -6.28 33.50
N GLY A 228 -17.43 -4.96 33.44
CA GLY A 228 -16.57 -4.22 34.38
C GLY A 228 -15.35 -3.51 33.76
N ASN A 229 -15.45 -2.18 33.72
CA ASN A 229 -14.33 -1.32 34.11
C ASN A 229 -14.51 -1.05 35.62
N PRO A 230 -13.46 -0.98 36.48
CA PRO A 230 -12.76 0.29 36.65
C PRO A 230 -11.26 0.23 37.07
N ALA A 231 -10.54 1.32 36.77
CA ALA A 231 -9.49 2.03 37.54
C ALA A 231 -8.17 1.33 38.03
N ALA A 232 -7.04 1.97 37.66
CA ALA A 232 -5.73 2.24 38.33
C ALA A 232 -5.30 1.48 39.62
N PRO A 233 -3.98 1.21 39.92
CA PRO A 233 -2.92 2.24 39.96
C PRO A 233 -1.45 1.84 39.63
N VAL A 234 -0.63 2.90 39.57
CA VAL A 234 0.83 3.08 39.62
C VAL A 234 1.69 1.93 40.19
N GLY A 235 2.83 1.66 39.53
CA GLY A 235 3.97 0.91 40.09
C GLY A 235 5.23 1.10 39.24
N GLY A 236 6.19 1.87 39.74
CA GLY A 236 7.40 2.25 39.00
C GLY A 236 8.46 1.16 38.88
N LEU A 237 9.32 1.29 37.86
CA LEU A 237 10.64 0.68 37.83
C LEU A 237 11.64 1.61 37.14
N THR A 238 12.76 1.79 37.84
CA THR A 238 13.93 2.63 37.65
C THR A 238 14.71 2.34 36.36
N ALA A 239 15.17 3.40 35.69
CA ALA A 239 16.20 3.33 34.65
C ALA A 239 17.60 3.23 35.31
N PRO A 240 18.54 2.41 34.79
CA PRO A 240 19.93 2.46 35.21
C PRO A 240 20.64 3.65 34.55
N ALA A 241 21.37 4.40 35.38
CA ALA A 241 22.34 5.40 34.96
C ALA A 241 23.51 4.75 34.21
N VAL A 242 23.93 5.35 33.09
CA VAL A 242 25.24 5.09 32.50
C VAL A 242 26.16 6.26 32.82
N ALA A 243 27.25 5.91 33.48
CA ALA A 243 28.21 6.81 34.09
C ALA A 243 29.03 7.62 33.09
N SER A 244 29.32 8.85 33.49
CA SER A 244 30.33 9.75 32.96
C SER A 244 31.72 9.48 33.54
N ALA A 245 32.77 9.51 32.71
CA ALA A 245 34.16 9.91 33.00
C ALA A 245 34.98 9.73 31.69
N GLY A 246 35.87 10.60 31.21
CA GLY A 246 36.60 11.75 31.77
C GLY A 246 37.41 12.46 30.63
N PRO A 247 38.43 13.31 30.92
CA PRO A 247 38.49 14.70 30.40
C PRO A 247 39.67 15.05 29.44
N ASP A 248 39.61 16.31 28.96
CA ASP A 248 40.67 17.21 28.42
C ASP A 248 41.26 16.91 27.01
N SER A 249 41.55 17.86 26.10
CA SER A 249 41.64 19.34 26.13
C SER A 249 41.74 19.94 24.70
N GLY A 250 41.16 21.14 24.51
CA GLY A 250 41.69 22.23 23.64
C GLY A 250 41.40 22.27 22.12
N SER A 251 40.41 23.07 21.68
CA SER A 251 40.58 24.14 20.66
C SER A 251 39.27 24.88 20.32
N THR A 252 39.31 26.21 20.48
CA THR A 252 38.56 27.35 19.87
C THR A 252 37.08 27.23 19.43
N PRO A 253 36.22 28.24 19.74
CA PRO A 253 34.79 28.20 19.46
C PRO A 253 34.47 28.58 18.01
N VAL A 254 33.99 27.59 17.24
CA VAL A 254 33.15 27.82 16.05
C VAL A 254 31.70 27.73 16.52
N GLY A 255 30.88 28.72 16.17
CA GLY A 255 29.49 28.86 16.64
C GLY A 255 28.67 27.57 16.51
N SER A 256 27.94 27.27 17.60
CA SER A 256 27.17 26.05 17.89
C SER A 256 26.69 25.22 16.69
N SER A 257 27.33 24.08 16.46
CA SER A 257 26.77 22.92 15.77
C SER A 257 25.75 22.20 16.68
N GLY A 258 24.62 22.84 16.96
CA GLY A 258 23.54 22.27 17.77
C GLY A 258 22.24 22.28 16.98
N GLN A 259 21.47 21.20 17.08
CA GLN A 259 20.05 21.18 16.69
C GLN A 259 19.30 22.20 17.57
N PRO A 260 18.95 23.41 17.10
CA PRO A 260 18.47 24.49 17.98
C PRO A 260 17.14 24.14 18.66
N TRP A 261 16.32 23.32 18.02
CA TRP A 261 15.04 22.83 18.57
C TRP A 261 15.20 21.90 19.77
N VAL A 262 16.40 21.37 20.05
CA VAL A 262 16.64 20.55 21.25
C VAL A 262 16.41 21.34 22.55
N ALA A 263 16.49 22.67 22.50
CA ALA A 263 16.19 23.53 23.65
C ALA A 263 14.74 23.40 24.14
N TRP A 264 13.80 23.01 23.26
CA TRP A 264 12.41 22.76 23.60
C TRP A 264 11.93 21.46 22.95
N ARG A 265 11.78 20.42 23.79
CA ARG A 265 11.33 19.09 23.37
C ARG A 265 9.96 18.82 23.99
N PRO A 266 8.86 19.08 23.28
CA PRO A 266 7.57 18.67 23.80
C PRO A 266 7.52 17.14 23.92
N GLN A 267 6.69 16.64 24.81
CA GLN A 267 6.47 15.21 25.02
C GLN A 267 5.00 14.88 24.85
N GLY A 268 4.70 13.68 24.37
CA GLY A 268 3.35 13.13 24.34
C GLY A 268 2.88 12.86 22.93
N THR A 269 1.58 13.00 22.71
CA THR A 269 0.96 12.70 21.42
C THR A 269 0.53 13.97 20.71
N GLY A 270 0.78 14.03 19.41
CA GLY A 270 0.20 15.05 18.55
C GLY A 270 -1.31 14.86 18.43
N SER A 271 -1.98 15.87 17.88
CA SER A 271 -3.42 15.83 17.61
C SER A 271 -3.69 16.07 16.13
N VAL A 272 -4.77 15.48 15.61
CA VAL A 272 -5.18 15.69 14.22
C VAL A 272 -6.52 16.38 14.19
N ILE A 273 -6.62 17.37 13.31
CA ILE A 273 -7.81 18.17 13.11
C ILE A 273 -8.18 18.15 11.62
N GLU A 274 -9.43 17.82 11.32
CA GLU A 274 -9.96 17.91 9.96
C GLU A 274 -10.53 19.30 9.68
N ARG A 275 -10.27 19.80 8.47
CA ARG A 275 -10.79 21.06 7.96
C ARG A 275 -11.19 20.92 6.50
N ALA A 276 -11.96 21.90 6.05
CA ALA A 276 -12.31 22.03 4.65
C ALA A 276 -12.41 23.50 4.25
N LEU A 277 -12.10 23.77 2.99
CA LEU A 277 -12.32 25.04 2.33
C LEU A 277 -13.18 24.81 1.08
N PRO A 278 -13.84 25.85 0.53
CA PRO A 278 -14.49 25.76 -0.76
C PRO A 278 -13.57 25.14 -1.81
N ALA A 279 -14.08 24.15 -2.53
CA ALA A 279 -13.31 23.41 -3.51
C ALA A 279 -12.82 24.33 -4.66
N PRO A 280 -11.57 24.16 -5.14
CA PRO A 280 -11.05 24.89 -6.30
C PRO A 280 -11.43 24.26 -7.64
N TRP A 281 -12.54 23.52 -7.71
CA TRP A 281 -12.92 22.76 -8.90
C TRP A 281 -14.41 22.82 -9.21
N THR A 282 -14.74 22.49 -10.46
CA THR A 282 -16.11 22.26 -10.94
C THR A 282 -16.29 20.80 -11.33
N GLY A 283 -17.51 20.27 -11.21
CA GLY A 283 -17.82 18.88 -11.59
C GLY A 283 -17.21 17.79 -10.70
N GLY A 284 -16.57 18.16 -9.58
CA GLY A 284 -16.08 17.22 -8.58
C GLY A 284 -17.21 16.57 -7.77
N ARG A 285 -16.89 15.49 -7.07
CA ARG A 285 -17.81 14.76 -6.17
C ARG A 285 -18.13 15.51 -4.88
N SER A 286 -17.31 16.52 -4.53
CA SER A 286 -17.46 17.38 -3.35
C SER A 286 -17.36 18.84 -3.75
N THR A 287 -18.07 19.72 -3.06
CA THR A 287 -17.91 21.19 -3.17
C THR A 287 -16.92 21.74 -2.15
N GLN A 288 -16.21 20.86 -1.43
CA GLN A 288 -15.28 21.18 -0.36
C GLN A 288 -13.98 20.39 -0.57
N ALA A 289 -12.85 21.09 -0.51
CA ALA A 289 -11.52 20.50 -0.46
C ALA A 289 -11.15 20.21 1.00
N GLN A 290 -10.99 18.93 1.33
CA GLN A 290 -10.70 18.47 2.69
C GLN A 290 -9.20 18.36 2.93
N PHE A 291 -8.78 18.71 4.14
CA PHE A 291 -7.39 18.56 4.56
C PHE A 291 -7.31 18.29 6.06
N SER A 292 -6.33 17.47 6.42
CA SER A 292 -6.04 17.10 7.80
C SER A 292 -4.83 17.87 8.29
N ILE A 293 -4.85 18.30 9.55
CA ILE A 293 -3.78 19.06 10.17
C ILE A 293 -3.29 18.29 11.38
N TYR A 294 -2.07 17.80 11.32
CA TYR A 294 -1.36 17.29 12.49
C TYR A 294 -0.69 18.45 13.23
N LEU A 295 -1.02 18.57 14.50
CA LEU A 295 -0.42 19.50 15.45
C LEU A 295 0.52 18.72 16.37
N PRO A 296 1.77 19.19 16.55
CA PRO A 296 2.76 18.45 17.30
C PRO A 296 2.42 18.40 18.80
N PRO A 297 3.04 17.47 19.56
CA PRO A 297 2.98 17.46 21.01
C PRO A 297 3.25 18.86 21.59
N GLY A 298 2.50 19.23 22.63
CA GLY A 298 2.64 20.53 23.30
C GLY A 298 2.09 21.75 22.55
N TYR A 299 1.49 21.59 21.36
CA TYR A 299 0.91 22.71 20.59
C TYR A 299 -0.06 23.54 21.44
N ALA A 300 -1.04 22.93 22.10
CA ALA A 300 -2.09 23.64 22.84
C ALA A 300 -1.56 24.45 24.05
N SER A 301 -0.42 24.06 24.61
CA SER A 301 0.18 24.69 25.79
C SER A 301 1.34 25.64 25.47
N SER A 302 1.74 25.73 24.20
CA SER A 302 2.89 26.53 23.77
C SER A 302 2.47 27.75 22.94
N GLY A 303 3.16 28.86 23.15
CA GLY A 303 3.01 30.10 22.39
C GLY A 303 3.90 30.18 21.14
N ILE A 304 4.77 29.20 20.91
CA ILE A 304 5.75 29.25 19.81
C ILE A 304 5.10 29.10 18.44
N GLN A 305 5.80 29.55 17.42
CA GLN A 305 5.46 29.33 16.02
C GLN A 305 6.20 28.12 15.44
N TYR A 306 5.56 27.43 14.50
CA TYR A 306 6.03 26.15 13.95
C TYR A 306 6.30 26.24 12.43
N PRO A 307 7.34 25.57 11.91
CA PRO A 307 7.44 25.30 10.49
C PRO A 307 6.29 24.38 10.05
N VAL A 308 5.97 24.42 8.75
CA VAL A 308 4.84 23.68 8.18
C VAL A 308 5.28 22.82 7.00
N VAL A 309 4.90 21.55 7.04
CA VAL A 309 5.07 20.60 5.94
C VAL A 309 3.70 20.34 5.30
N TYR A 310 3.58 20.64 4.01
CA TYR A 310 2.37 20.43 3.22
C TYR A 310 2.54 19.19 2.36
N GLU A 311 1.76 18.17 2.65
CA GLU A 311 1.60 17.00 1.81
C GLU A 311 0.54 17.24 0.73
N LEU A 312 0.91 16.93 -0.52
CA LEU A 312 0.05 16.97 -1.70
C LEU A 312 0.10 15.63 -2.46
N PRO A 313 -1.01 15.12 -3.02
CA PRO A 313 -2.40 15.46 -2.75
C PRO A 313 -3.09 14.39 -1.86
N TRP A 314 -2.32 13.67 -1.03
CA TRP A 314 -2.86 12.52 -0.32
C TRP A 314 -3.39 12.87 1.09
N PRO A 315 -4.51 12.25 1.52
CA PRO A 315 -5.03 12.42 2.87
C PRO A 315 -4.11 11.74 3.89
N ILE A 316 -4.15 12.20 5.15
CA ILE A 316 -3.34 11.64 6.25
C ILE A 316 -3.58 10.14 6.45
N ALA A 317 -4.79 9.64 6.15
CA ALA A 317 -5.12 8.22 6.26
C ALA A 317 -4.21 7.33 5.39
N LEU A 318 -3.80 7.80 4.21
CA LEU A 318 -2.88 7.08 3.35
C LEU A 318 -1.50 6.94 4.03
N TRP A 319 -1.01 8.03 4.62
CA TRP A 319 0.27 8.09 5.33
C TRP A 319 0.25 7.35 6.68
N ASP A 320 -0.89 7.29 7.35
CA ASP A 320 -1.05 6.45 8.54
C ASP A 320 -0.91 4.96 8.17
N ASN A 321 -1.64 4.51 7.16
CA ASN A 321 -1.59 3.12 6.72
C ASN A 321 -0.20 2.75 6.15
N GLY A 322 0.34 3.67 5.37
CA GLY A 322 1.58 3.50 4.61
C GLY A 322 2.86 3.73 5.41
N ALA A 323 2.86 4.62 6.40
CA ALA A 323 4.07 5.02 7.10
C ALA A 323 3.94 5.11 8.63
N ASN A 324 2.76 4.80 9.19
CA ASN A 324 2.44 5.09 10.60
C ASN A 324 2.81 6.54 10.95
N ILE A 325 2.43 7.50 10.09
CA ILE A 325 2.97 8.85 10.13
C ILE A 325 2.82 9.53 11.49
N ARG A 326 1.65 9.43 12.15
CA ARG A 326 1.42 10.11 13.44
C ARG A 326 2.33 9.58 14.56
N PRO A 327 2.36 8.27 14.89
CA PRO A 327 3.32 7.76 15.88
C PRO A 327 4.78 8.02 15.49
N THR A 328 5.11 7.98 14.20
CA THR A 328 6.48 8.27 13.74
C THR A 328 6.86 9.71 14.03
N LEU A 329 5.99 10.68 13.72
CA LEU A 329 6.22 12.10 14.01
C LEU A 329 6.31 12.36 15.52
N ASP A 330 5.38 11.81 16.31
CA ASP A 330 5.39 11.93 17.78
C ASP A 330 6.74 11.45 18.34
N ASN A 331 7.19 10.25 17.96
CA ASN A 331 8.46 9.69 18.43
C ASN A 331 9.68 10.52 18.02
N LEU A 332 9.71 11.02 16.78
CA LEU A 332 10.84 11.82 16.28
C LEU A 332 10.91 13.19 16.96
N ILE A 333 9.76 13.80 17.25
CA ILE A 333 9.66 15.08 17.98
C ILE A 333 10.01 14.87 19.45
N ASP A 334 9.41 13.89 20.11
CA ASP A 334 9.60 13.60 21.54
C ASP A 334 11.06 13.24 21.85
N SER A 335 11.73 12.51 20.95
CA SER A 335 13.15 12.18 21.10
C SER A 335 14.09 13.35 20.80
N GLY A 336 13.58 14.46 20.25
CA GLY A 336 14.36 15.62 19.82
C GLY A 336 15.10 15.43 18.49
N GLN A 337 14.84 14.34 17.77
CA GLN A 337 15.42 14.10 16.44
C GLN A 337 14.88 15.08 15.39
N LEU A 338 13.61 15.48 15.53
CA LEU A 338 12.98 16.51 14.71
C LEU A 338 12.48 17.68 15.57
N PRO A 339 12.43 18.90 15.01
CA PRO A 339 11.67 19.99 15.61
C PRO A 339 10.18 19.67 15.59
N ALA A 340 9.45 20.13 16.60
CA ALA A 340 7.99 20.16 16.53
C ALA A 340 7.57 20.97 15.29
N SER A 341 6.71 20.39 14.45
CA SER A 341 6.30 20.97 13.18
C SER A 341 4.82 20.67 12.93
N ILE A 342 4.14 21.54 12.20
CA ILE A 342 2.76 21.30 11.75
C ILE A 342 2.83 20.53 10.42
N PHE A 343 1.99 19.52 10.25
CA PHE A 343 1.85 18.81 8.97
C PHE A 343 0.43 18.96 8.44
N VAL A 344 0.29 19.35 7.18
CA VAL A 344 -0.99 19.59 6.51
C VAL A 344 -1.11 18.61 5.34
N PHE A 345 -2.12 17.76 5.35
CA PHE A 345 -2.37 16.75 4.33
C PHE A 345 -3.54 17.19 3.47
N LEU A 346 -3.27 17.81 2.31
CA LEU A 346 -4.31 18.29 1.41
C LEU A 346 -4.75 17.15 0.49
N SER A 347 -6.02 16.77 0.56
CA SER A 347 -6.55 15.73 -0.32
C SER A 347 -7.10 16.31 -1.63
N SER A 348 -6.73 15.71 -2.77
CA SER A 348 -7.50 15.86 -4.03
C SER A 348 -8.84 15.11 -4.00
N GLY A 349 -9.11 14.35 -2.93
CA GLY A 349 -10.33 13.60 -2.72
C GLY A 349 -11.58 14.47 -2.83
N GLY A 350 -12.40 14.18 -3.84
CA GLY A 350 -13.62 14.93 -4.14
C GLY A 350 -13.51 15.85 -5.36
N GLY A 351 -12.30 16.01 -5.91
CA GLY A 351 -12.05 16.67 -7.19
C GLY A 351 -12.59 15.89 -8.41
N PRO A 352 -12.56 16.52 -9.61
CA PRO A 352 -13.03 15.92 -10.85
C PRO A 352 -12.04 14.93 -11.46
N PHE A 353 -10.78 14.96 -11.06
CA PHE A 353 -9.73 14.05 -11.54
C PHE A 353 -9.34 13.03 -10.47
N VAL A 354 -9.06 11.80 -10.90
CA VAL A 354 -8.51 10.75 -10.03
C VAL A 354 -7.05 11.03 -9.70
N ASP A 355 -6.30 11.46 -10.71
CA ASP A 355 -4.95 11.96 -10.62
C ASP A 355 -4.97 13.35 -11.24
N ASN A 356 -4.85 14.37 -10.39
CA ASN A 356 -4.92 15.76 -10.82
C ASN A 356 -3.54 16.36 -11.09
N GLU A 357 -2.46 15.59 -10.90
CA GLU A 357 -1.08 16.06 -11.03
C GLU A 357 -0.75 17.31 -10.18
N CYS A 358 -1.63 17.68 -9.24
CA CYS A 358 -1.62 18.93 -8.49
C CYS A 358 -1.41 20.20 -9.34
N ILE A 359 -1.93 20.22 -10.58
CA ILE A 359 -1.82 21.37 -11.47
C ILE A 359 -3.06 22.25 -11.43
N ASP A 360 -2.95 23.45 -11.98
CA ASP A 360 -4.13 24.17 -12.46
C ASP A 360 -4.54 23.57 -13.82
N ALA A 361 -5.62 22.79 -13.81
CA ALA A 361 -6.06 21.99 -14.93
C ALA A 361 -6.57 22.85 -16.10
N ALA A 362 -6.46 22.28 -17.30
CA ALA A 362 -6.92 22.91 -18.52
C ALA A 362 -8.39 23.34 -18.43
N ALA A 363 -8.73 24.41 -19.15
CA ALA A 363 -10.05 25.04 -19.14
C ALA A 363 -10.55 25.52 -17.76
N GLY A 364 -9.68 25.59 -16.74
CA GLY A 364 -10.02 26.05 -15.40
C GLY A 364 -10.96 25.11 -14.65
N VAL A 365 -10.97 23.82 -15.01
CA VAL A 365 -11.82 22.80 -14.37
C VAL A 365 -11.45 22.61 -12.89
N GLU A 366 -10.16 22.73 -12.58
CA GLU A 366 -9.61 22.65 -11.23
C GLU A 366 -8.38 23.58 -11.13
N ALA A 367 -8.23 24.29 -10.01
CA ALA A 367 -7.08 25.16 -9.73
C ALA A 367 -6.32 24.67 -8.48
N PHE A 368 -5.80 23.44 -8.53
CA PHE A 368 -5.25 22.77 -7.35
C PHE A 368 -3.91 23.39 -6.90
N ASP A 369 -3.03 23.71 -7.85
CA ASP A 369 -1.75 24.37 -7.58
C ASP A 369 -1.98 25.72 -6.90
N THR A 370 -2.80 26.58 -7.54
CA THR A 370 -3.17 27.89 -7.00
C THR A 370 -3.83 27.77 -5.62
N PHE A 371 -4.74 26.82 -5.43
CA PHE A 371 -5.41 26.62 -4.15
C PHE A 371 -4.44 26.23 -3.02
N ALA A 372 -3.53 25.29 -3.29
CA ALA A 372 -2.54 24.84 -2.32
C ALA A 372 -1.55 25.96 -1.94
N SER A 373 -1.05 26.69 -2.92
CA SER A 373 -0.04 27.74 -2.74
C SER A 373 -0.60 29.05 -2.17
N THR A 374 -1.90 29.31 -2.32
CA THR A 374 -2.54 30.55 -1.86
C THR A 374 -3.54 30.32 -0.74
N ALA A 375 -4.74 29.82 -1.08
CA ALA A 375 -5.87 29.72 -0.16
C ALA A 375 -5.55 28.87 1.08
N LEU A 376 -4.92 27.71 0.88
CA LEU A 376 -4.54 26.83 1.99
C LEU A 376 -3.45 27.45 2.87
N VAL A 377 -2.38 27.98 2.27
CA VAL A 377 -1.28 28.63 3.03
C VAL A 377 -1.80 29.82 3.83
N HIS A 378 -2.63 30.68 3.23
CA HIS A 378 -3.24 31.82 3.91
C HIS A 378 -4.15 31.37 5.06
N TYR A 379 -4.95 30.33 4.85
CA TYR A 379 -5.76 29.74 5.92
C TYR A 379 -4.89 29.24 7.07
N MET A 380 -3.80 28.54 6.78
CA MET A 380 -2.88 28.03 7.82
C MET A 380 -2.24 29.17 8.61
N ASP A 381 -1.70 30.19 7.96
CA ASP A 381 -1.08 31.33 8.64
C ASP A 381 -2.07 32.15 9.47
N ALA A 382 -3.33 32.26 9.03
CA ALA A 382 -4.35 33.02 9.72
C ALA A 382 -4.94 32.30 10.95
N ASN A 383 -4.90 30.95 10.97
CA ASN A 383 -5.61 30.15 11.98
C ASN A 383 -4.68 29.32 12.88
N PHE A 384 -3.40 29.18 12.53
CA PHE A 384 -2.42 28.37 13.27
C PHE A 384 -1.15 29.17 13.52
N ARG A 385 -0.37 28.76 14.53
CA ARG A 385 0.92 29.39 14.86
C ARG A 385 1.99 28.93 13.87
N THR A 386 1.92 29.37 12.63
CA THR A 386 2.92 29.06 11.60
C THR A 386 4.05 30.09 11.60
N ILE A 387 5.23 29.68 11.16
CA ILE A 387 6.29 30.60 10.77
C ILE A 387 6.04 30.99 9.31
N ALA A 388 5.43 32.15 9.09
CA ALA A 388 4.97 32.63 7.79
C ALA A 388 6.11 33.12 6.87
N ARG A 389 7.07 32.24 6.56
CA ARG A 389 8.19 32.53 5.65
C ARG A 389 8.49 31.34 4.73
N PRO A 390 8.98 31.57 3.50
CA PRO A 390 9.16 30.48 2.54
C PRO A 390 10.16 29.42 2.99
N ALA A 391 11.19 29.82 3.74
CA ALA A 391 12.20 28.91 4.30
C ALA A 391 11.69 28.01 5.43
N ALA A 392 10.47 28.22 5.95
CA ALA A 392 9.82 27.38 6.96
C ALA A 392 8.61 26.61 6.39
N ARG A 393 8.47 26.59 5.06
CA ARG A 393 7.39 25.88 4.37
C ARG A 393 7.98 24.84 3.42
N THR A 394 7.57 23.60 3.65
CA THR A 394 8.05 22.42 2.94
C THR A 394 6.89 21.79 2.19
N LEU A 395 7.11 21.40 0.94
CA LEU A 395 6.22 20.49 0.23
C LEU A 395 6.70 19.05 0.43
N MET A 396 5.80 18.10 0.50
CA MET A 396 6.10 16.67 0.60
C MET A 396 5.18 15.91 -0.35
N GLY A 397 5.58 14.70 -0.75
CA GLY A 397 4.67 13.73 -1.35
C GLY A 397 5.34 12.46 -1.85
N ASP A 398 4.53 11.41 -2.06
CA ASP A 398 4.93 10.14 -2.66
C ASP A 398 4.31 9.93 -4.05
N SER A 399 5.09 9.39 -4.98
CA SER A 399 4.68 9.12 -6.36
C SER A 399 4.25 10.40 -7.09
N GLN A 400 2.96 10.49 -7.47
CA GLN A 400 2.29 11.72 -7.90
C GLN A 400 2.57 12.88 -6.95
N GLY A 401 2.55 12.66 -5.63
CA GLY A 401 2.87 13.70 -4.65
C GLY A 401 4.32 14.19 -4.73
N GLY A 402 5.26 13.30 -5.10
CA GLY A 402 6.65 13.69 -5.34
C GLY A 402 6.82 14.53 -6.61
N PHE A 403 5.97 14.34 -7.61
CA PHE A 403 5.84 15.26 -8.76
C PHE A 403 5.23 16.58 -8.33
N CYS A 404 4.11 16.56 -7.59
CA CYS A 404 3.42 17.73 -7.07
C CYS A 404 4.34 18.64 -6.26
N ALA A 405 5.10 18.06 -5.32
CA ALA A 405 6.00 18.80 -4.45
C ALA A 405 7.09 19.53 -5.24
N ALA A 406 7.68 18.87 -6.23
CA ALA A 406 8.68 19.49 -7.10
C ALA A 406 8.07 20.55 -8.03
N ASN A 407 6.90 20.30 -8.60
CA ASN A 407 6.23 21.19 -9.54
C ASN A 407 5.74 22.48 -8.86
N VAL A 408 4.99 22.36 -7.76
CA VAL A 408 4.48 23.50 -6.98
C VAL A 408 5.62 24.33 -6.41
N LEU A 409 6.71 23.71 -5.95
CA LEU A 409 7.90 24.44 -5.47
C LEU A 409 8.50 25.35 -6.56
N LEU A 410 8.51 24.90 -7.81
CA LEU A 410 9.08 25.65 -8.93
C LEU A 410 8.17 26.77 -9.42
N HIS A 411 6.86 26.62 -9.27
CA HIS A 411 5.88 27.67 -9.57
C HIS A 411 5.83 28.75 -8.50
N HIS A 412 5.97 28.37 -7.23
CA HIS A 412 5.79 29.28 -6.09
C HIS A 412 7.03 29.32 -5.20
N PRO A 413 8.21 29.68 -5.73
CA PRO A 413 9.42 29.78 -4.91
C PRO A 413 9.30 30.91 -3.88
N ASP A 414 8.45 31.90 -4.09
CA ASP A 414 8.12 32.95 -3.12
C ASP A 414 7.25 32.45 -1.96
N VAL A 415 6.63 31.26 -2.07
CA VAL A 415 5.82 30.65 -1.02
C VAL A 415 6.54 29.48 -0.35
N PHE A 416 7.25 28.64 -1.11
CA PHE A 416 7.95 27.44 -0.62
C PHE A 416 9.44 27.49 -0.98
N ARG A 417 10.31 26.95 -0.12
CA ARG A 417 11.77 26.86 -0.38
C ARG A 417 12.32 25.45 -0.36
N GLN A 418 11.50 24.46 -0.10
CA GLN A 418 11.99 23.10 0.05
C GLN A 418 10.90 22.10 -0.24
N GLU A 419 11.31 20.98 -0.81
CA GLU A 419 10.43 19.85 -1.07
C GLU A 419 11.08 18.53 -0.63
N ILE A 420 10.24 17.55 -0.32
CA ILE A 420 10.59 16.15 -0.11
C ILE A 420 9.80 15.29 -1.10
N SER A 421 10.51 14.60 -1.99
CA SER A 421 9.92 13.79 -3.07
C SER A 421 10.26 12.32 -2.87
N PHE A 422 9.27 11.54 -2.42
CA PHE A 422 9.35 10.09 -2.35
C PHE A 422 8.93 9.48 -3.68
N SER A 423 9.86 8.82 -4.35
CA SER A 423 9.66 8.19 -5.65
C SER A 423 8.94 9.10 -6.66
N GLY A 424 9.29 10.38 -6.72
CA GLY A 424 8.68 11.31 -7.68
C GLY A 424 9.14 11.09 -9.12
N TYR A 425 8.33 11.59 -10.04
CA TYR A 425 8.69 11.83 -11.44
C TYR A 425 8.70 13.33 -11.71
N TYR A 426 9.33 13.74 -12.82
CA TYR A 426 9.65 15.15 -13.03
C TYR A 426 9.24 15.66 -14.42
N ALA A 427 8.40 14.92 -15.14
CA ALA A 427 7.75 15.43 -16.35
C ALA A 427 6.25 15.14 -16.25
N ALA A 428 5.43 16.01 -16.84
CA ALA A 428 3.99 15.84 -16.89
C ALA A 428 3.61 14.45 -17.44
N ALA A 429 2.58 13.81 -16.87
CA ALA A 429 2.13 12.46 -17.26
C ALA A 429 2.02 12.19 -18.77
N PRO A 430 1.49 13.12 -19.61
CA PRO A 430 1.44 12.90 -21.06
C PRO A 430 2.81 12.69 -21.70
N LEU A 431 3.85 13.38 -21.19
CA LEU A 431 5.22 13.24 -21.69
C LEU A 431 5.88 11.92 -21.31
N LEU A 432 5.40 11.31 -20.23
CA LEU A 432 5.89 10.03 -19.73
C LEU A 432 5.05 8.84 -20.24
N GLY A 433 3.98 9.11 -21.00
CA GLY A 433 3.05 8.07 -21.46
C GLY A 433 2.33 7.37 -20.29
N MET A 434 2.07 8.10 -19.20
CA MET A 434 1.41 7.57 -18.01
C MET A 434 -0.10 7.36 -18.25
N SER A 435 -0.83 6.91 -17.22
CA SER A 435 -2.24 6.53 -17.37
C SER A 435 -3.12 7.67 -17.93
N PRO A 436 -4.22 7.36 -18.63
CA PRO A 436 -5.17 8.38 -19.09
C PRO A 436 -5.71 9.27 -17.97
N SER A 437 -5.81 8.75 -16.74
CA SER A 437 -6.25 9.54 -15.58
C SER A 437 -5.27 10.65 -15.24
N ALA A 438 -3.96 10.39 -15.27
CA ALA A 438 -2.92 11.38 -15.01
C ALA A 438 -2.77 12.37 -16.19
N GLN A 439 -3.14 11.95 -17.40
CA GLN A 439 -3.15 12.84 -18.57
C GLN A 439 -4.37 13.76 -18.61
N ALA A 440 -5.48 13.39 -17.96
CA ALA A 440 -6.76 14.09 -18.07
C ALA A 440 -6.72 15.58 -17.68
N PRO A 441 -6.01 16.02 -16.62
CA PRO A 441 -5.93 17.43 -16.25
C PRO A 441 -5.35 18.34 -17.33
N TYR A 442 -4.51 17.78 -18.22
CA TYR A 442 -3.86 18.53 -19.29
C TYR A 442 -4.77 18.77 -20.50
N ALA A 443 -5.77 17.91 -20.72
CA ALA A 443 -6.67 17.96 -21.89
C ALA A 443 -5.95 18.11 -23.26
N GLY A 444 -4.72 17.58 -23.38
CA GLY A 444 -3.88 17.71 -24.58
C GLY A 444 -3.25 19.10 -24.78
N ASP A 445 -3.31 19.98 -23.78
CA ASP A 445 -2.63 21.28 -23.80
C ASP A 445 -1.12 21.09 -23.61
N ARG A 446 -0.42 21.16 -24.75
CA ARG A 446 1.04 21.01 -24.80
C ARG A 446 1.78 22.08 -24.01
N ALA A 447 1.26 23.31 -23.97
CA ALA A 447 1.91 24.39 -23.22
C ALA A 447 1.80 24.12 -21.72
N LEU A 448 0.65 23.63 -21.26
CA LEU A 448 0.43 23.24 -19.87
C LEU A 448 1.30 22.04 -19.46
N GLU A 449 1.46 21.03 -20.32
CA GLU A 449 2.37 19.91 -20.06
C GLU A 449 3.82 20.35 -19.89
N LEU A 450 4.30 21.22 -20.78
CA LEU A 450 5.64 21.80 -20.70
C LEU A 450 5.78 22.66 -19.45
N ALA A 451 4.75 23.47 -19.15
CA ALA A 451 4.67 24.29 -17.95
C ALA A 451 4.71 23.45 -16.66
N ASN A 452 4.16 22.25 -16.63
CA ASN A 452 4.18 21.39 -15.44
C ASN A 452 5.20 20.25 -15.53
N SER A 453 6.36 20.49 -16.15
CA SER A 453 7.44 19.51 -16.21
C SER A 453 8.68 20.03 -15.50
N PRO A 454 8.92 19.67 -14.22
CA PRO A 454 10.12 20.05 -13.48
C PRO A 454 11.45 19.70 -14.17
N ILE A 455 11.50 18.66 -15.00
CA ILE A 455 12.68 18.29 -15.78
C ILE A 455 12.95 19.26 -16.94
N LEU A 456 12.01 20.18 -17.23
CA LEU A 456 12.17 21.21 -18.24
C LEU A 456 12.45 22.56 -17.61
N ILE A 457 12.98 22.60 -16.38
CA ILE A 457 13.45 23.85 -15.77
C ILE A 457 14.55 24.44 -16.66
N ASP A 458 14.19 25.48 -17.41
CA ASP A 458 15.11 26.49 -17.85
C ASP A 458 14.49 27.87 -17.59
N GLY A 459 15.28 28.79 -17.07
CA GLY A 459 14.91 30.20 -16.89
C GLY A 459 13.81 30.57 -15.86
N ARG A 460 12.96 29.65 -15.38
CA ARG A 460 11.77 30.00 -14.55
C ARG A 460 12.09 30.64 -13.20
N VAL A 461 13.13 30.14 -12.54
CA VAL A 461 13.56 30.65 -11.23
C VAL A 461 14.86 31.41 -11.42
N ALA A 462 14.93 32.63 -10.88
CA ALA A 462 16.13 33.45 -10.93
C ALA A 462 17.32 32.75 -10.26
N PRO A 463 18.56 32.81 -10.81
CA PRO A 463 19.72 32.09 -10.26
C PRO A 463 20.00 32.33 -8.77
N ALA A 464 19.77 33.56 -8.28
CA ALA A 464 19.93 33.90 -6.86
C ALA A 464 18.99 33.09 -5.96
N LEU A 465 17.79 32.78 -6.46
CA LEU A 465 16.73 32.10 -5.75
C LEU A 465 16.90 30.57 -5.73
N ARG A 466 17.49 30.00 -6.79
CA ARG A 466 17.76 28.56 -6.90
C ARG A 466 18.59 28.02 -5.74
N ARG A 467 19.61 28.79 -5.32
CA ARG A 467 20.48 28.43 -4.17
C ARG A 467 19.74 28.42 -2.83
N GLN A 468 18.61 29.14 -2.75
CA GLN A 468 17.73 29.18 -1.58
C GLN A 468 16.65 28.09 -1.62
N MET A 469 16.64 27.22 -2.63
CA MET A 469 15.68 26.11 -2.73
C MET A 469 16.35 24.76 -2.42
N LEU A 470 15.61 23.82 -1.82
CA LEU A 470 16.03 22.44 -1.56
C LEU A 470 15.15 21.47 -2.35
N PHE A 471 15.78 20.51 -3.02
CA PHE A 471 15.12 19.29 -3.48
C PHE A 471 15.66 18.11 -2.67
N ALA A 472 14.84 17.52 -1.79
CA ALA A 472 15.19 16.30 -1.05
C ALA A 472 14.57 15.10 -1.76
N LEU A 473 15.37 14.41 -2.56
CA LEU A 473 14.90 13.37 -3.47
C LEU A 473 15.16 12.00 -2.87
N ILE A 474 14.15 11.14 -2.93
CA ILE A 474 14.17 9.77 -2.42
C ILE A 474 13.68 8.84 -3.52
N ALA A 475 14.48 7.85 -3.91
CA ALA A 475 14.04 6.79 -4.82
C ALA A 475 14.99 5.60 -4.74
N TYR A 476 14.58 4.47 -5.30
CA TYR A 476 15.53 3.39 -5.62
C TYR A 476 16.30 3.75 -6.90
N PRO A 477 17.62 4.05 -6.83
CA PRO A 477 18.31 4.68 -7.96
C PRO A 477 18.35 3.83 -9.22
N THR A 478 18.26 2.50 -9.10
CA THR A 478 18.31 1.56 -10.22
C THR A 478 16.92 1.09 -10.68
N ALA A 479 15.84 1.60 -10.08
CA ALA A 479 14.48 1.31 -10.56
C ALA A 479 14.28 1.87 -11.98
N PRO A 480 13.71 1.10 -12.93
CA PRO A 480 13.61 1.53 -14.33
C PRO A 480 12.91 2.87 -14.53
N PHE A 481 11.76 3.08 -13.87
CA PHE A 481 11.00 4.31 -13.98
C PHE A 481 11.50 5.37 -12.99
N TYR A 482 11.16 5.28 -11.70
CA TYR A 482 11.49 6.30 -10.69
C TYR A 482 12.99 6.52 -10.50
N GLY A 483 13.82 5.47 -10.64
CA GLY A 483 15.27 5.61 -10.53
C GLY A 483 15.86 6.43 -11.68
N SER A 484 15.35 6.25 -12.91
CA SER A 484 15.76 7.08 -14.05
C SER A 484 15.38 8.55 -13.86
N GLN A 485 14.16 8.82 -13.40
CA GLN A 485 13.65 10.16 -13.10
C GLN A 485 14.49 10.86 -12.02
N TYR A 486 14.70 10.17 -10.89
CA TYR A 486 15.55 10.62 -9.78
C TYR A 486 16.97 11.00 -10.23
N GLN A 487 17.59 10.15 -11.06
CA GLN A 487 18.94 10.41 -11.55
C GLN A 487 18.99 11.58 -12.54
N GLN A 488 18.02 11.66 -13.46
CA GLN A 488 18.00 12.70 -14.47
C GLN A 488 17.75 14.08 -13.85
N PHE A 489 16.71 14.18 -13.02
CA PHE A 489 16.33 15.43 -12.37
C PHE A 489 17.40 15.93 -11.40
N SER A 490 17.98 15.03 -10.59
CA SER A 490 19.04 15.44 -9.66
C SER A 490 20.27 16.04 -10.35
N ARG A 491 20.68 15.49 -11.51
CA ARG A 491 21.78 16.07 -12.30
C ARG A 491 21.41 17.45 -12.85
N GLN A 492 20.21 17.59 -13.39
CA GLN A 492 19.76 18.84 -13.98
C GLN A 492 19.56 19.94 -12.94
N ALA A 493 18.89 19.65 -11.83
CA ALA A 493 18.69 20.60 -10.74
C ALA A 493 20.03 21.08 -10.16
N ARG A 494 21.01 20.18 -9.99
CA ARG A 494 22.37 20.58 -9.57
C ARG A 494 23.06 21.47 -10.59
N ALA A 495 22.99 21.12 -11.88
CA ALA A 495 23.60 21.92 -12.95
C ALA A 495 23.03 23.34 -13.01
N LEU A 496 21.76 23.51 -12.64
CA LEU A 496 21.09 24.80 -12.60
C LEU A 496 21.33 25.60 -11.31
N GLY A 497 22.03 25.03 -10.32
CA GLY A 497 22.42 25.70 -9.07
C GLY A 497 21.45 25.50 -7.90
N TYR A 498 20.53 24.53 -7.98
CA TYR A 498 19.68 24.15 -6.87
C TYR A 498 20.44 23.27 -5.86
N ARG A 499 20.08 23.35 -4.58
CA ARG A 499 20.57 22.39 -3.58
C ARG A 499 19.75 21.10 -3.71
N VAL A 500 20.43 19.98 -3.87
CA VAL A 500 19.80 18.66 -4.04
C VAL A 500 20.38 17.68 -3.03
N ALA A 501 19.54 17.24 -2.10
CA ALA A 501 19.82 16.14 -1.18
C ALA A 501 19.31 14.83 -1.80
N LEU A 502 20.16 13.80 -1.78
CA LEU A 502 19.85 12.49 -2.33
C LEU A 502 19.81 11.48 -1.19
N ILE A 503 18.65 10.86 -1.00
CA ILE A 503 18.41 9.88 0.07
C ILE A 503 17.94 8.59 -0.61
N PRO A 504 18.88 7.78 -1.14
CA PRO A 504 18.51 6.57 -1.86
C PRO A 504 17.91 5.53 -0.92
N THR A 505 16.96 4.74 -1.44
CA THR A 505 16.36 3.61 -0.71
C THR A 505 16.48 2.32 -1.52
N PRO A 506 16.78 1.17 -0.90
CA PRO A 506 16.81 -0.12 -1.62
C PRO A 506 15.40 -0.71 -1.85
N TYR A 507 14.35 -0.11 -1.28
CA TYR A 507 13.02 -0.73 -1.18
C TYR A 507 12.09 -0.42 -2.35
N GLY A 508 12.63 0.01 -3.50
CA GLY A 508 11.82 0.33 -4.68
C GLY A 508 10.78 1.43 -4.43
N HIS A 509 9.70 1.38 -5.21
CA HIS A 509 8.52 2.21 -4.99
C HIS A 509 7.61 1.53 -3.96
N SER A 510 7.84 1.81 -2.67
CA SER A 510 7.08 1.19 -1.60
C SER A 510 7.02 2.05 -0.34
N TRP A 511 5.99 1.78 0.45
CA TRP A 511 5.81 2.30 1.80
C TRP A 511 6.95 1.93 2.77
N LEU A 512 7.63 0.81 2.56
CA LEU A 512 8.83 0.47 3.34
C LEU A 512 9.96 1.46 3.04
N GLY A 513 10.11 1.86 1.77
CA GLY A 513 11.02 2.92 1.35
C GLY A 513 10.72 4.24 2.05
N VAL A 514 9.46 4.65 2.08
CA VAL A 514 9.01 5.86 2.79
C VAL A 514 9.33 5.75 4.29
N ARG A 515 8.91 4.67 4.98
CA ARG A 515 9.18 4.47 6.41
C ARG A 515 10.67 4.56 6.75
N ALA A 516 11.52 3.93 5.94
CA ALA A 516 12.96 3.89 6.16
C ALA A 516 13.65 5.25 5.95
N THR A 517 13.05 6.15 5.16
CA THR A 517 13.70 7.40 4.72
C THR A 517 13.00 8.68 5.19
N LEU A 518 11.79 8.57 5.75
CA LEU A 518 11.01 9.71 6.23
C LEU A 518 11.76 10.53 7.29
N GLY A 519 12.29 9.88 8.33
CA GLY A 519 13.08 10.56 9.37
C GLY A 519 14.30 11.30 8.80
N PRO A 520 15.19 10.63 8.04
CA PRO A 520 16.31 11.28 7.34
C PRO A 520 15.91 12.43 6.41
N ALA A 521 14.79 12.30 5.69
CA ALA A 521 14.28 13.35 4.79
C ALA A 521 13.82 14.60 5.57
N LEU A 522 13.02 14.40 6.61
CA LEU A 522 12.57 15.50 7.49
C LEU A 522 13.74 16.15 8.22
N LEU A 523 14.73 15.37 8.66
CA LEU A 523 15.92 15.92 9.32
C LEU A 523 16.77 16.76 8.36
N THR A 524 16.84 16.37 7.08
CA THR A 524 17.53 17.16 6.04
C THR A 524 16.89 18.55 5.90
N VAL A 525 15.56 18.59 5.90
CA VAL A 525 14.78 19.83 5.90
C VAL A 525 14.99 20.63 7.18
N ALA A 526 14.83 20.03 8.36
CA ALA A 526 15.01 20.71 9.64
C ALA A 526 16.41 21.33 9.82
N ASN A 527 17.46 20.61 9.38
CA ASN A 527 18.82 21.15 9.40
C ASN A 527 18.99 22.38 8.50
N ARG A 528 18.34 22.38 7.33
CA ARG A 528 18.29 23.55 6.46
C ARG A 528 17.53 24.70 7.12
N GLU A 529 16.37 24.41 7.69
CA GLU A 529 15.56 25.39 8.41
C GLU A 529 16.36 26.06 9.52
N ALA A 530 17.15 25.31 10.28
CA ALA A 530 18.06 25.87 11.28
C ALA A 530 19.14 26.76 10.67
N ALA A 531 19.77 26.34 9.57
CA ALA A 531 20.78 27.13 8.88
C ALA A 531 20.21 28.45 8.29
N GLU A 532 18.92 28.46 7.93
CA GLU A 532 18.19 29.64 7.46
C GLU A 532 17.55 30.44 8.61
N GLY A 533 17.83 30.09 9.87
CA GLY A 533 17.36 30.79 11.06
C GLY A 533 15.87 30.59 11.39
N VAL A 534 15.24 29.46 11.03
CA VAL A 534 13.78 29.23 11.28
C VAL A 534 13.47 29.27 12.75
N PHE A 535 14.37 28.74 13.56
CA PHE A 535 14.18 28.61 15.00
C PHE A 535 14.76 29.79 15.80
N GLN A 536 15.13 30.90 15.13
CA GLN A 536 15.62 32.11 15.80
C GLN A 536 14.43 33.04 16.10
N GLY A 537 14.07 33.17 17.37
CA GLY A 537 12.99 34.06 17.83
C GLY A 537 11.58 33.46 17.82
N SER A 538 11.47 32.14 17.66
CA SER A 538 10.22 31.36 17.71
C SER A 538 9.78 31.01 19.13
#